data_AF-A0A9K3GK98-F1
#
_entry.id   AF-A0A9K3GK98-F1
#
_cell.length_a   1.000
_cell.length_b   1.000
_cell.length_c   1.000
_cell.angle_alpha   90.00
_cell.angle_beta   90.00
_cell.angle_gamma   90.00
#
_symmetry.space_group_name_H-M   'P 1'
#
loop_
_entity.id
_entity.type
_entity.pdbx_description
1 polymer ?
#
loop_
_entity_poly.entity_id
_entity_poly.type
_entity_poly.pdbx_seq_one_letter_code
_entity_poly.pdbx_strand_id
1 'polypeptide(L)'
;FVDEDPSTMETLQAELLLRVIHPHSTLPHPVVPSALAALSLLAVLGPIDMETGDLKRLRTLASSTNREVSLGAAEYAAAIALAEDMPVSSNVKDMFPDTIYDLTEDVSRRKHTQYRKSLENIANELSGFDFEPEEVVLPTTYEDLVLDTRDTAVRYHYVCRILGATAVVQVEGNDYIRSFLELPDANPLCHKPSDGSAGKTGWQAARARDAQRKERRDEGQRLEKSRNTKRDKDRSSKQRLSMGYDD
;
A
#
# COMPACT_ATOMS: atom_id res chain seq x y z
N PHE A 1 2.81 -27.24 1.83
CA PHE A 1 1.54 -26.76 2.37
C PHE A 1 0.99 -27.86 3.23
N VAL A 2 0.76 -27.57 4.52
CA VAL A 2 -0.10 -28.44 5.33
C VAL A 2 -1.45 -28.39 4.63
N ASP A 3 -2.09 -29.55 4.42
CA ASP A 3 -3.52 -29.63 4.11
C ASP A 3 -4.26 -28.97 5.29
N GLU A 4 -4.36 -27.64 5.29
CA GLU A 4 -5.20 -26.94 6.24
C GLU A 4 -6.63 -27.23 5.79
N ASP A 5 -7.32 -28.03 6.61
CA ASP A 5 -8.73 -28.35 6.45
C ASP A 5 -9.48 -27.02 6.23
N PRO A 6 -10.17 -26.81 5.10
CA PRO A 6 -10.85 -25.54 4.80
C PRO A 6 -11.79 -25.09 5.93
N SER A 7 -12.28 -26.05 6.73
CA SER A 7 -13.04 -25.78 7.96
C SER A 7 -12.30 -24.92 8.98
N THR A 8 -10.96 -24.99 9.03
CA THR A 8 -10.12 -24.27 10.00
C THR A 8 -10.03 -22.79 9.63
N MET A 9 -9.85 -22.47 8.34
CA MET A 9 -9.85 -21.09 7.85
C MET A 9 -11.22 -20.44 8.04
N GLU A 10 -12.29 -21.14 7.68
CA GLU A 10 -13.67 -20.67 7.90
C GLU A 10 -13.95 -20.43 9.38
N THR A 11 -13.49 -21.32 10.27
CA THR A 11 -13.65 -21.15 11.72
C THR A 11 -12.88 -19.94 12.24
N LEU A 12 -11.63 -19.75 11.81
CA LEU A 12 -10.81 -18.59 12.21
C LEU A 12 -11.41 -17.27 11.71
N GLN A 13 -11.92 -17.26 10.48
CA GLN A 13 -12.60 -16.11 9.90
C GLN A 13 -13.87 -15.77 10.69
N ALA A 14 -14.72 -16.75 10.98
CA ALA A 14 -15.93 -16.57 11.78
C ALA A 14 -15.62 -16.06 13.19
N GLU A 15 -14.60 -16.61 13.87
CA GLU A 15 -14.19 -16.12 15.20
C GLU A 15 -13.69 -14.67 15.17
N LEU A 16 -12.89 -14.30 14.15
CA LEU A 16 -12.38 -12.93 14.01
C LEU A 16 -13.51 -11.94 13.67
N LEU A 17 -14.42 -12.32 12.77
CA LEU A 17 -15.61 -11.53 12.46
C LEU A 17 -16.45 -11.28 13.72
N LEU A 18 -16.72 -12.33 14.50
CA LEU A 18 -17.45 -12.23 15.76
C LEU A 18 -16.78 -11.29 16.78
N ARG A 19 -15.45 -11.30 16.83
CA ARG A 19 -14.70 -10.52 17.84
C ARG A 19 -14.44 -9.08 17.44
N VAL A 20 -14.42 -8.75 16.15
CA VAL A 20 -14.03 -7.43 15.62
C VAL A 20 -15.21 -6.70 14.97
N ILE A 21 -15.94 -7.41 14.12
CA ILE A 21 -16.95 -6.87 13.22
C ILE A 21 -18.37 -7.05 13.77
N HIS A 22 -18.61 -7.98 14.68
CA HIS A 22 -19.93 -8.10 15.29
C HIS A 22 -20.25 -6.88 16.18
N PRO A 23 -21.51 -6.39 16.21
CA PRO A 23 -21.92 -5.21 16.98
C PRO A 23 -21.58 -5.24 18.48
N HIS A 24 -21.42 -6.44 19.04
CA HIS A 24 -21.09 -6.67 20.46
C HIS A 24 -19.60 -6.95 20.72
N SER A 25 -18.73 -6.71 19.72
CA SER A 25 -17.28 -6.86 19.83
C SER A 25 -16.71 -6.17 21.07
N THR A 26 -15.93 -6.91 21.87
CA THR A 26 -15.24 -6.41 23.08
C THR A 26 -13.73 -6.29 22.89
N LEU A 27 -13.20 -6.45 21.67
CA LEU A 27 -11.77 -6.38 21.45
C LEU A 27 -11.22 -5.00 21.85
N PRO A 28 -10.12 -4.96 22.62
CA PRO A 28 -9.50 -3.70 22.98
C PRO A 28 -8.95 -3.02 21.71
N HIS A 29 -9.12 -1.70 21.64
CA HIS A 29 -8.77 -0.88 20.50
C HIS A 29 -7.35 -1.13 19.90
N PRO A 30 -6.29 -1.45 20.69
CA PRO A 30 -4.95 -1.74 20.14
C PRO A 30 -4.87 -3.01 19.29
N VAL A 31 -5.79 -3.97 19.48
CA VAL A 31 -5.77 -5.28 18.79
C VAL A 31 -6.60 -5.25 17.52
N VAL A 32 -7.61 -4.37 17.46
CA VAL A 32 -8.53 -4.22 16.33
C VAL A 32 -7.80 -4.06 14.98
N PRO A 33 -6.80 -3.19 14.81
CA PRO A 33 -6.20 -3.03 13.49
C PRO A 33 -5.33 -4.23 13.06
N SER A 34 -4.76 -5.00 14.00
CA SER A 34 -4.11 -6.28 13.65
C SER A 34 -5.12 -7.37 13.26
N ALA A 35 -6.28 -7.37 13.91
CA ALA A 35 -7.36 -8.29 13.56
C ALA A 35 -7.98 -7.96 12.19
N LEU A 36 -8.12 -6.67 11.86
CA LEU A 36 -8.54 -6.20 10.53
C LEU A 36 -7.52 -6.57 9.43
N ALA A 37 -6.22 -6.48 9.72
CA ALA A 37 -5.19 -6.95 8.78
C ALA A 37 -5.28 -8.47 8.54
N ALA A 38 -5.55 -9.26 9.59
CA ALA A 38 -5.78 -10.70 9.44
C ALA A 38 -7.05 -11.01 8.63
N LEU A 39 -8.14 -10.29 8.87
CA LEU A 39 -9.38 -10.40 8.09
C LEU A 39 -9.16 -10.01 6.62
N SER A 40 -8.35 -8.98 6.36
CA SER A 40 -7.96 -8.59 4.99
C SER A 40 -7.18 -9.69 4.30
N LEU A 41 -6.24 -10.34 4.99
CA LEU A 41 -5.54 -11.49 4.42
C LEU A 41 -6.50 -12.64 4.11
N LEU A 42 -7.37 -13.00 5.06
CA LEU A 42 -8.34 -14.08 4.87
C LEU A 42 -9.31 -13.81 3.72
N ALA A 43 -9.71 -12.55 3.54
CA ALA A 43 -10.55 -12.10 2.43
C ALA A 43 -9.95 -12.38 1.05
N VAL A 44 -8.62 -12.31 0.95
CA VAL A 44 -7.93 -12.52 -0.31
C VAL A 44 -7.59 -13.99 -0.54
N LEU A 45 -7.39 -14.75 0.54
CA LEU A 45 -7.12 -16.18 0.46
C LEU A 45 -8.36 -17.05 0.20
N GLY A 46 -9.57 -16.52 0.43
CA GLY A 46 -10.79 -17.31 0.26
C GLY A 46 -12.08 -16.51 0.46
N PRO A 47 -13.23 -17.19 0.27
CA PRO A 47 -14.54 -16.57 0.42
C PRO A 47 -14.77 -16.08 1.86
N ILE A 48 -15.65 -15.09 1.99
CA ILE A 48 -16.01 -14.44 3.23
C ILE A 48 -17.53 -14.51 3.37
N ASP A 49 -17.96 -15.12 4.46
CA ASP A 49 -19.36 -15.05 4.86
C ASP A 49 -19.55 -13.85 5.79
N MET A 50 -20.16 -12.79 5.26
CA MET A 50 -20.44 -11.55 6.00
C MET A 50 -21.91 -11.19 5.89
N GLU A 51 -22.52 -10.88 7.03
CA GLU A 51 -23.90 -10.42 7.08
C GLU A 51 -24.01 -8.90 6.86
N THR A 52 -25.21 -8.41 6.54
CA THR A 52 -25.45 -6.96 6.38
C THR A 52 -25.17 -6.17 7.66
N GLY A 53 -25.33 -6.79 8.84
CA GLY A 53 -24.99 -6.19 10.13
C GLY A 53 -23.48 -5.93 10.26
N ASP A 54 -22.66 -6.82 9.72
CA ASP A 54 -21.21 -6.74 9.74
C ASP A 54 -20.70 -5.57 8.89
N LEU A 55 -21.31 -5.34 7.72
CA LEU A 55 -20.98 -4.19 6.86
C LEU A 55 -21.20 -2.84 7.56
N LYS A 56 -22.29 -2.69 8.33
CA LYS A 56 -22.56 -1.46 9.08
C LYS A 56 -21.50 -1.21 10.16
N ARG A 57 -21.06 -2.27 10.84
CA ARG A 57 -19.99 -2.16 11.83
C ARG A 57 -18.64 -1.89 11.17
N LEU A 58 -18.33 -2.54 10.05
CA LEU A 58 -17.13 -2.25 9.27
C LEU A 58 -17.08 -0.78 8.83
N ARG A 59 -18.21 -0.22 8.38
CA ARG A 59 -18.35 1.21 8.07
C ARG A 59 -18.07 2.08 9.30
N THR A 60 -18.57 1.69 10.47
CA THR A 60 -18.31 2.40 11.73
C THR A 60 -16.83 2.39 12.10
N LEU A 61 -16.14 1.26 11.87
CA LEU A 61 -14.70 1.14 12.10
C LEU A 61 -13.89 1.97 11.09
N ALA A 62 -14.31 2.00 9.83
CA ALA A 62 -13.72 2.87 8.81
C ALA A 62 -13.82 4.34 9.24
N SER A 63 -14.94 4.78 9.81
CA SER A 63 -15.11 6.13 10.36
C SER A 63 -14.48 6.36 11.75
N SER A 64 -13.62 5.44 12.24
CA SER A 64 -12.97 5.60 13.54
C SER A 64 -12.01 6.79 13.56
N THR A 65 -11.95 7.48 14.70
CA THR A 65 -10.95 8.54 14.94
C THR A 65 -9.53 7.99 15.08
N ASN A 66 -9.40 6.68 15.31
CA ASN A 66 -8.11 6.00 15.28
C ASN A 66 -7.79 5.57 13.86
N ARG A 67 -6.70 6.15 13.34
CA ARG A 67 -6.24 5.97 11.96
C ARG A 67 -5.89 4.54 11.61
N GLU A 68 -5.28 3.78 12.52
CA GLU A 68 -4.93 2.40 12.20
C GLU A 68 -6.17 1.53 12.03
N VAL A 69 -7.22 1.81 12.81
CA VAL A 69 -8.50 1.11 12.69
C VAL A 69 -9.26 1.56 11.44
N SER A 70 -9.29 2.86 11.18
CA SER A 70 -9.91 3.42 9.98
C SER A 70 -9.26 2.87 8.70
N LEU A 71 -7.92 2.92 8.61
CA LEU A 71 -7.19 2.38 7.47
C LEU A 71 -7.34 0.87 7.35
N GLY A 72 -7.20 0.12 8.46
CA GLY A 72 -7.37 -1.34 8.42
C GLY A 72 -8.78 -1.76 8.01
N ALA A 73 -9.81 -0.98 8.37
CA ALA A 73 -11.19 -1.24 7.94
C ALA A 73 -11.39 -0.91 6.46
N ALA A 74 -10.75 0.14 5.96
CA ALA A 74 -10.75 0.51 4.54
C ALA A 74 -10.02 -0.56 3.69
N GLU A 75 -8.84 -1.03 4.13
CA GLU A 75 -8.10 -2.12 3.49
C GLU A 75 -8.92 -3.41 3.46
N TYR A 76 -9.60 -3.74 4.56
CA TYR A 76 -10.48 -4.91 4.60
C TYR A 76 -11.66 -4.78 3.62
N ALA A 77 -12.30 -3.60 3.54
CA ALA A 77 -13.34 -3.34 2.56
C ALA A 77 -12.81 -3.51 1.11
N ALA A 78 -11.63 -3.00 0.80
CA ALA A 78 -11.01 -3.19 -0.52
C ALA A 78 -10.73 -4.67 -0.82
N ALA A 79 -10.24 -5.42 0.17
CA ALA A 79 -10.02 -6.87 0.03
C ALA A 79 -11.33 -7.63 -0.25
N ILE A 80 -12.41 -7.31 0.46
CA ILE A 80 -13.74 -7.89 0.21
C ILE A 80 -14.23 -7.57 -1.21
N ALA A 81 -14.02 -6.32 -1.68
CA ALA A 81 -14.48 -5.88 -2.99
C ALA A 81 -13.81 -6.64 -4.16
N LEU A 82 -12.60 -7.17 -3.97
CA LEU A 82 -11.87 -7.96 -4.97
C LEU A 82 -12.31 -9.40 -5.08
N ALA A 83 -12.94 -9.94 -4.04
CA ALA A 83 -13.60 -11.23 -4.11
C ALA A 83 -14.94 -11.07 -4.84
N GLU A 84 -14.86 -10.75 -6.15
CA GLU A 84 -15.98 -10.34 -7.01
C GLU A 84 -17.08 -11.41 -7.13
N ASP A 85 -16.75 -12.66 -6.84
CA ASP A 85 -17.71 -13.78 -6.81
C ASP A 85 -18.62 -13.77 -5.56
N MET A 86 -18.47 -12.79 -4.67
CA MET A 86 -19.26 -12.71 -3.45
C MET A 86 -20.39 -11.68 -3.53
N PRO A 87 -21.63 -12.04 -3.11
CA PRO A 87 -22.76 -11.09 -3.05
C PRO A 87 -22.45 -9.81 -2.26
N VAL A 88 -21.58 -9.93 -1.24
CA VAL A 88 -21.18 -8.82 -0.37
C VAL A 88 -20.30 -7.78 -1.09
N SER A 89 -19.57 -8.15 -2.15
CA SER A 89 -18.66 -7.26 -2.88
C SER A 89 -19.39 -6.04 -3.45
N SER A 90 -20.57 -6.27 -4.06
CA SER A 90 -21.41 -5.19 -4.60
C SER A 90 -21.82 -4.16 -3.53
N ASN A 91 -22.27 -4.63 -2.37
CA ASN A 91 -22.65 -3.76 -1.26
C ASN A 91 -21.46 -2.95 -0.73
N VAL A 92 -20.25 -3.52 -0.72
CA VAL A 92 -19.04 -2.80 -0.30
C VAL A 92 -18.69 -1.70 -1.29
N LYS A 93 -18.68 -2.01 -2.60
CA LYS A 93 -18.45 -1.03 -3.67
C LYS A 93 -19.48 0.11 -3.66
N ASP A 94 -20.72 -0.16 -3.26
CA ASP A 94 -21.76 0.88 -3.14
C ASP A 94 -21.65 1.72 -1.85
N MET A 95 -21.28 1.13 -0.71
CA MET A 95 -21.38 1.78 0.60
C MET A 95 -20.11 2.52 1.06
N PHE A 96 -18.94 2.06 0.63
CA PHE A 96 -17.66 2.48 1.22
C PHE A 96 -16.93 3.62 0.52
N PRO A 97 -17.01 3.84 -0.81
CA PRO A 97 -16.27 4.92 -1.47
C PRO A 97 -16.48 6.28 -0.82
N ASP A 98 -17.74 6.73 -0.69
CA ASP A 98 -18.08 8.03 -0.11
C ASP A 98 -17.61 8.13 1.34
N THR A 99 -17.82 7.06 2.13
CA THR A 99 -17.39 7.02 3.53
C THR A 99 -15.88 7.22 3.66
N ILE A 100 -15.10 6.66 2.73
CA ILE A 100 -13.64 6.76 2.76
C ILE A 100 -13.18 8.11 2.20
N TYR A 101 -13.83 8.64 1.15
CA TYR A 101 -13.54 9.99 0.65
C TYR A 101 -13.77 11.06 1.72
N ASP A 102 -14.89 11.01 2.46
CA ASP A 102 -15.18 11.95 3.54
C ASP A 102 -14.04 11.99 4.58
N LEU A 103 -13.46 10.83 4.90
CA LEU A 103 -12.31 10.74 5.81
C LEU A 103 -11.05 11.40 5.27
N THR A 104 -10.86 11.42 3.94
CA THR A 104 -9.72 12.11 3.33
C THR A 104 -9.83 13.62 3.52
N GLU A 105 -11.05 14.17 3.50
CA GLU A 105 -11.33 15.61 3.66
C GLU A 105 -11.05 16.11 5.08
N ASP A 106 -11.41 15.30 6.08
CA ASP A 106 -11.24 15.61 7.50
C ASP A 106 -9.78 15.52 8.00
N VAL A 107 -8.90 14.89 7.23
CA VAL A 107 -7.49 14.76 7.58
C VAL A 107 -6.73 16.06 7.26
N SER A 108 -6.20 16.71 8.30
CA SER A 108 -5.36 17.91 8.15
C SER A 108 -4.25 17.71 7.11
N ARG A 109 -4.32 18.49 6.02
CA ARG A 109 -3.51 18.38 4.78
C ARG A 109 -1.98 18.28 4.98
N ARG A 110 -1.43 18.73 6.11
CA ARG A 110 0.03 18.86 6.32
C ARG A 110 0.68 17.79 7.18
N LYS A 111 -0.07 17.07 8.03
CA LYS A 111 0.54 16.14 9.01
C LYS A 111 0.42 14.67 8.61
N HIS A 112 -0.47 14.33 7.68
CA HIS A 112 -0.85 12.95 7.40
C HIS A 112 -1.03 12.68 5.90
N THR A 113 -0.10 13.19 5.10
CA THR A 113 -0.13 13.06 3.63
C THR A 113 -0.17 11.61 3.17
N GLN A 114 0.62 10.72 3.80
CA GLN A 114 0.66 9.31 3.44
C GLN A 114 -0.64 8.58 3.77
N TYR A 115 -1.17 8.76 4.99
CA TYR A 115 -2.46 8.19 5.41
C TYR A 115 -3.61 8.63 4.49
N ARG A 116 -3.64 9.92 4.14
CA ARG A 116 -4.64 10.46 3.22
C ARG A 116 -4.52 9.83 1.82
N LYS A 117 -3.29 9.72 1.29
CA LYS A 117 -3.06 9.05 -0.01
C LYS A 117 -3.55 7.60 0.02
N SER A 118 -3.26 6.85 1.08
CA SER A 118 -3.73 5.47 1.22
C SER A 118 -5.26 5.37 1.19
N LEU A 119 -5.96 6.25 1.91
CA LEU A 119 -7.43 6.29 1.87
C LEU A 119 -7.98 6.71 0.50
N GLU A 120 -7.39 7.72 -0.14
CA GLU A 120 -7.78 8.16 -1.50
C GLU A 120 -7.62 7.02 -2.51
N ASN A 121 -6.51 6.28 -2.45
CA ASN A 121 -6.28 5.13 -3.32
C ASN A 121 -7.32 4.02 -3.11
N ILE A 122 -7.61 3.68 -1.84
CA ILE A 122 -8.64 2.70 -1.52
C ILE A 122 -10.03 3.15 -2.01
N ALA A 123 -10.39 4.42 -1.82
CA ALA A 123 -11.69 4.95 -2.27
C ALA A 123 -11.81 4.90 -3.80
N ASN A 124 -10.73 5.22 -4.52
CA ASN A 124 -10.68 5.10 -5.98
C ASN A 124 -10.91 3.64 -6.40
N GLU A 125 -10.20 2.69 -5.78
CA GLU A 125 -10.35 1.26 -6.11
C GLU A 125 -11.77 0.76 -5.88
N LEU A 126 -12.38 1.13 -4.75
CA LEU A 126 -13.77 0.76 -4.46
C LEU A 126 -14.77 1.40 -5.43
N SER A 127 -14.41 2.54 -6.03
CA SER A 127 -15.19 3.20 -7.08
C SER A 127 -14.98 2.58 -8.48
N GLY A 128 -14.17 1.54 -8.60
CA GLY A 128 -13.89 0.83 -9.85
C GLY A 128 -12.69 1.36 -10.64
N PHE A 129 -11.84 2.20 -10.04
CA PHE A 129 -10.53 2.50 -10.63
C PHE A 129 -9.54 1.35 -10.39
N ASP A 130 -8.55 1.23 -11.27
CA ASP A 130 -7.49 0.23 -11.12
C ASP A 130 -6.65 0.50 -9.86
N PHE A 131 -6.13 -0.58 -9.27
CA PHE A 131 -5.18 -0.53 -8.16
C PHE A 131 -3.92 0.26 -8.57
N GLU A 132 -3.53 1.28 -7.77
CA GLU A 132 -2.29 2.02 -7.99
C GLU A 132 -1.10 1.22 -7.42
N PRO A 133 -0.13 0.78 -8.24
CA PRO A 133 0.99 -0.01 -7.76
C PRO A 133 1.81 0.70 -6.67
N GLU A 134 2.25 -0.06 -5.66
CA GLU A 134 3.10 0.43 -4.58
C GLU A 134 4.55 -0.07 -4.76
N GLU A 135 5.51 0.86 -4.79
CA GLU A 135 6.93 0.54 -4.87
C GLU A 135 7.55 0.41 -3.47
N VAL A 136 8.11 -0.77 -3.18
CA VAL A 136 8.82 -1.08 -1.94
C VAL A 136 10.31 -1.20 -2.22
N VAL A 137 11.09 -0.36 -1.54
CA VAL A 137 12.56 -0.36 -1.67
C VAL A 137 13.18 -1.41 -0.76
N LEU A 138 13.80 -2.43 -1.34
CA LEU A 138 14.53 -3.47 -0.61
C LEU A 138 15.99 -3.04 -0.26
N PRO A 139 16.57 -3.50 0.88
CA PRO A 139 17.88 -3.08 1.38
C PRO A 139 19.09 -3.38 0.49
N THR A 140 19.15 -4.53 -0.19
CA THR A 140 20.35 -5.00 -0.90
C THR A 140 20.12 -5.40 -2.37
N THR A 141 20.18 -4.39 -3.23
CA THR A 141 20.69 -4.48 -4.63
C THR A 141 19.87 -5.19 -5.73
N TYR A 142 18.68 -5.74 -5.50
CA TYR A 142 17.80 -6.18 -6.60
C TYR A 142 16.37 -5.65 -6.43
N GLU A 143 15.79 -5.31 -7.59
CA GLU A 143 14.42 -4.88 -7.94
C GLU A 143 13.60 -4.20 -6.82
N ASP A 144 13.22 -2.95 -7.06
CA ASP A 144 12.12 -2.33 -6.32
C ASP A 144 10.94 -3.31 -6.39
N LEU A 145 10.49 -3.81 -5.23
CA LEU A 145 9.37 -4.72 -5.17
C LEU A 145 8.13 -3.90 -5.52
N VAL A 146 7.57 -4.17 -6.69
CA VAL A 146 6.32 -3.54 -7.12
C VAL A 146 5.18 -4.44 -6.66
N LEU A 147 4.40 -3.94 -5.71
CA LEU A 147 3.11 -4.52 -5.36
C LEU A 147 2.14 -4.02 -6.43
N ASP A 148 1.85 -4.85 -7.43
CA ASP A 148 1.07 -4.51 -8.62
C ASP A 148 -0.40 -4.91 -8.52
N THR A 149 -0.72 -5.76 -7.54
CA THR A 149 -2.10 -6.14 -7.20
C THR A 149 -2.39 -5.86 -5.73
N ARG A 150 -3.67 -5.64 -5.43
CA ARG A 150 -4.13 -5.49 -4.04
C ARG A 150 -3.91 -6.76 -3.23
N ASP A 151 -3.99 -7.95 -3.83
CA ASP A 151 -3.69 -9.22 -3.14
C ASP A 151 -2.27 -9.19 -2.58
N THR A 152 -1.30 -9.01 -3.46
CA THR A 152 0.12 -8.95 -3.07
C THR A 152 0.37 -7.83 -2.06
N ALA A 153 -0.30 -6.68 -2.20
CA ALA A 153 -0.20 -5.58 -1.24
C ALA A 153 -0.73 -5.96 0.16
N VAL A 154 -1.92 -6.58 0.24
CA VAL A 154 -2.50 -7.04 1.50
C VAL A 154 -1.60 -8.06 2.18
N ARG A 155 -1.07 -9.03 1.43
CA ARG A 155 -0.13 -10.02 1.99
C ARG A 155 1.15 -9.34 2.49
N TYR A 156 1.70 -8.38 1.75
CA TYR A 156 2.90 -7.64 2.14
C TYR A 156 2.68 -6.79 3.39
N HIS A 157 1.57 -6.05 3.48
CA HIS A 157 1.23 -5.23 4.64
C HIS A 157 1.00 -6.09 5.88
N TYR A 158 0.41 -7.29 5.73
CA TYR A 158 0.30 -8.26 6.81
C TYR A 158 1.67 -8.72 7.33
N VAL A 159 2.60 -9.06 6.43
CA VAL A 159 3.99 -9.42 6.79
C VAL A 159 4.67 -8.26 7.53
N CYS A 160 4.52 -7.02 7.03
CA CYS A 160 5.03 -5.82 7.69
C CYS A 160 4.50 -5.64 9.10
N ARG A 161 3.22 -5.98 9.32
CA ARG A 161 2.59 -5.84 10.64
C ARG A 161 3.11 -6.86 11.65
N ILE A 162 3.40 -8.09 11.21
CA ILE A 162 3.95 -9.14 12.09
C ILE A 162 5.43 -8.92 12.38
N LEU A 163 6.22 -8.66 11.34
CA LEU A 163 7.68 -8.62 11.44
C LEU A 163 8.23 -7.21 11.75
N GLY A 164 7.37 -6.20 11.67
CA GLY A 164 7.71 -4.80 11.93
C GLY A 164 8.87 -4.34 11.05
N ALA A 165 9.83 -3.66 11.68
CA ALA A 165 11.00 -3.12 10.99
C ALA A 165 11.89 -4.16 10.27
N THR A 166 11.74 -5.45 10.57
CA THR A 166 12.54 -6.51 9.94
C THR A 166 11.90 -7.07 8.68
N ALA A 167 10.64 -6.72 8.39
CA ALA A 167 9.88 -7.28 7.28
C ALA A 167 10.62 -7.19 5.94
N VAL A 168 11.19 -6.02 5.64
CA VAL A 168 11.86 -5.78 4.35
C VAL A 168 13.08 -6.69 4.16
N VAL A 169 13.88 -6.89 5.21
CA VAL A 169 15.03 -7.80 5.19
C VAL A 169 14.58 -9.26 5.03
N GLN A 170 13.47 -9.61 5.68
CA GLN A 170 12.92 -10.95 5.62
C GLN A 170 12.31 -11.26 4.24
N VAL A 171 11.59 -10.32 3.63
CA VAL A 171 11.08 -10.44 2.25
C VAL A 171 12.23 -10.58 1.24
N GLU A 172 13.38 -9.98 1.50
CA GLU A 172 14.53 -10.08 0.63
C GLU A 172 15.26 -11.43 0.72
N GLY A 173 15.36 -12.01 1.91
CA GLY A 173 16.20 -13.18 2.18
C GLY A 173 15.49 -14.50 2.48
N ASN A 174 14.16 -14.53 2.52
CA ASN A 174 13.38 -15.69 2.99
C ASN A 174 12.42 -16.22 1.91
N ASP A 175 12.77 -17.39 1.34
CA ASP A 175 11.97 -18.05 0.30
C ASP A 175 10.54 -18.36 0.73
N TYR A 176 10.30 -18.64 2.01
CA TYR A 176 8.94 -18.90 2.50
C TYR A 176 8.07 -17.63 2.44
N ILE A 177 8.63 -16.48 2.82
CA ILE A 177 7.91 -15.21 2.77
C ILE A 177 7.70 -14.80 1.31
N ARG A 178 8.70 -15.00 0.45
CA ARG A 178 8.57 -14.69 -0.98
C ARG A 178 7.54 -15.58 -1.66
N SER A 179 7.53 -16.88 -1.36
CA SER A 179 6.49 -17.81 -1.81
C SER A 179 5.10 -17.39 -1.34
N PHE A 180 4.95 -16.97 -0.07
CA PHE A 180 3.69 -16.47 0.47
C PHE A 180 3.20 -15.20 -0.26
N LEU A 181 4.12 -14.32 -0.65
CA LEU A 181 3.86 -13.13 -1.45
C LEU A 181 3.75 -13.40 -2.96
N GLU A 182 3.86 -14.68 -3.39
CA GLU A 182 3.88 -15.09 -4.80
C GLU A 182 4.99 -14.44 -5.62
N LEU A 183 6.11 -14.12 -4.96
CA LEU A 183 7.31 -13.57 -5.55
C LEU A 183 8.29 -14.69 -5.94
N PRO A 184 9.17 -14.44 -6.95
CA PRO A 184 10.27 -15.36 -7.26
C PRO A 184 11.15 -15.61 -6.04
N ASP A 185 11.79 -16.78 -5.94
CA ASP A 185 12.69 -17.17 -4.83
C ASP A 185 13.73 -16.09 -4.48
N ALA A 186 14.17 -16.07 -3.22
CA ALA A 186 15.18 -15.13 -2.75
C ALA A 186 16.50 -15.37 -3.48
N ASN A 187 17.22 -14.27 -3.76
CA ASN A 187 18.50 -14.40 -4.44
C ASN A 187 19.52 -15.13 -3.53
N PRO A 188 20.12 -16.26 -3.97
CA PRO A 188 21.06 -17.03 -3.16
C PRO A 188 22.34 -16.26 -2.77
N LEU A 189 22.59 -15.10 -3.38
CA LEU A 189 23.72 -14.22 -3.02
C LEU A 189 23.52 -13.47 -1.70
N CYS A 190 22.32 -13.43 -1.13
CA CYS A 190 22.04 -12.75 0.14
C CYS A 190 22.54 -13.51 1.39
N HIS A 191 22.88 -14.80 1.25
CA HIS A 191 23.26 -15.68 2.37
C HIS A 191 24.76 -15.97 2.50
N LYS A 192 25.67 -15.33 1.74
CA LYS A 192 27.09 -15.50 2.00
C LYS A 192 27.50 -14.68 3.23
N PRO A 193 27.90 -15.31 4.36
CA PRO A 193 28.65 -14.59 5.37
C PRO A 193 29.93 -14.12 4.67
N SER A 194 30.21 -12.83 4.72
CA SER A 194 31.43 -12.30 4.14
C SER A 194 32.64 -12.88 4.88
N ASP A 195 33.30 -13.86 4.28
CA ASP A 195 34.68 -14.17 4.64
C ASP A 195 35.54 -12.95 4.30
N GLY A 196 36.00 -12.27 5.36
CA GLY A 196 37.22 -11.48 5.40
C GLY A 196 37.53 -10.59 4.20
N SER A 197 36.75 -9.53 3.98
CA SER A 197 37.35 -8.31 3.40
C SER A 197 36.70 -7.06 3.98
N ALA A 198 37.53 -6.19 4.54
CA ALA A 198 37.16 -4.87 5.00
C ALA A 198 36.69 -4.04 3.79
N GLY A 199 35.39 -4.06 3.51
CA GLY A 199 34.76 -3.26 2.46
C GLY A 199 33.49 -2.64 3.02
N LYS A 200 33.53 -1.32 3.23
CA LYS A 200 32.44 -0.38 3.56
C LYS A 200 31.06 -1.03 3.80
N THR A 201 30.59 -0.93 5.04
CA THR A 201 29.26 -1.39 5.47
C THR A 201 28.17 -0.97 4.48
N GLY A 202 27.21 -1.84 4.18
CA GLY A 202 26.16 -1.59 3.16
C GLY A 202 25.44 -0.24 3.30
N TRP A 203 25.33 0.28 4.53
CA TRP A 203 24.81 1.61 4.84
C TRP A 203 25.63 2.77 4.24
N GLN A 204 26.95 2.63 4.15
CA GLN A 204 27.83 3.64 3.52
C GLN A 204 27.69 3.61 1.99
N ALA A 205 27.46 2.44 1.39
CA ALA A 205 27.18 2.31 -0.03
C ALA A 205 25.79 2.85 -0.41
N ALA A 206 24.78 2.62 0.45
CA ALA A 206 23.44 3.17 0.28
C ALA A 206 23.42 4.71 0.33
N ARG A 207 24.09 5.31 1.32
CA ARG A 207 24.22 6.79 1.42
C ARG A 207 24.92 7.42 0.22
N ALA A 208 25.93 6.76 -0.34
CA ALA A 208 26.61 7.26 -1.53
C ALA A 208 25.69 7.23 -2.78
N ARG A 209 24.80 6.24 -2.88
CA ARG A 209 23.83 6.13 -3.99
C ARG A 209 22.66 7.09 -3.84
N ASP A 210 22.18 7.35 -2.63
CA ASP A 210 21.17 8.39 -2.37
C ASP A 210 21.70 9.79 -2.71
N ALA A 211 22.97 10.06 -2.42
CA ALA A 211 23.62 11.31 -2.84
C ALA A 211 23.65 11.44 -4.38
N GLN A 212 23.99 10.35 -5.11
CA GLN A 212 23.97 10.34 -6.57
C GLN A 212 22.56 10.45 -7.17
N ARG A 213 21.54 9.82 -6.56
CA ARG A 213 20.13 9.95 -6.99
C ARG A 213 19.62 11.37 -6.81
N LYS A 214 19.99 12.03 -5.70
CA LYS A 214 19.67 13.44 -5.46
C LYS A 214 20.33 14.35 -6.48
N GLU A 215 21.60 14.11 -6.79
CA GLU A 215 22.34 14.89 -7.79
C GLU A 215 21.72 14.78 -9.20
N ARG A 216 21.31 13.57 -9.62
CA ARG A 216 20.60 13.37 -10.89
C ARG A 216 19.23 14.04 -10.95
N ARG A 217 18.48 14.07 -9.84
CA ARG A 217 17.20 14.80 -9.75
C ARG A 217 17.42 16.30 -9.86
N ASP A 218 18.42 16.83 -9.16
CA ASP A 218 18.76 18.25 -9.18
C ASP A 218 19.27 18.67 -10.58
N GLU A 219 20.01 17.81 -11.27
CA GLU A 219 20.44 18.03 -12.65
C GLU A 219 19.27 17.99 -13.64
N GLY A 220 18.33 17.05 -13.49
CA GLY A 220 17.10 17.00 -14.29
C GLY A 220 16.27 18.28 -14.15
N GLN A 221 16.07 18.76 -12.92
CA GLN A 221 15.35 20.01 -12.67
C GLN A 221 16.07 21.24 -13.24
N ARG A 222 17.42 21.25 -13.25
CA ARG A 222 18.21 22.32 -13.88
C ARG A 222 18.03 22.34 -15.40
N LEU A 223 18.09 21.17 -16.03
CA LEU A 223 17.90 21.04 -17.49
C LEU A 223 16.49 21.44 -17.92
N GLU A 224 15.48 21.12 -17.12
CA GLU A 224 14.09 21.48 -17.39
C GLU A 224 13.86 23.00 -17.27
N LYS A 225 14.42 23.65 -16.23
CA LYS A 225 14.43 25.12 -16.12
C LYS A 225 15.16 25.79 -17.28
N SER A 226 16.25 25.20 -17.77
CA SER A 226 16.98 25.72 -18.94
C SER A 226 16.17 25.59 -20.24
N ARG A 227 15.42 24.49 -20.41
CA ARG A 227 14.53 24.29 -21.57
C ARG A 227 13.35 25.26 -21.58
N ASN A 228 12.73 25.52 -20.43
CA ASN A 228 11.61 26.47 -20.32
C ASN A 228 12.06 27.90 -20.58
N THR A 229 13.20 28.32 -20.04
CA THR A 229 13.75 29.67 -20.31
C THR A 229 14.13 29.88 -21.78
N LYS A 230 14.55 28.83 -22.50
CA LYS A 230 14.81 28.91 -23.95
C LYS A 230 13.50 29.00 -24.76
N ARG A 231 12.47 28.24 -24.40
CA ARG A 231 11.13 28.32 -25.03
C ARG A 231 10.48 29.68 -24.84
N ASP A 232 10.64 30.29 -23.67
CA ASP A 232 10.08 31.62 -23.39
C ASP A 232 10.80 32.73 -24.18
N LYS A 233 12.12 32.62 -24.37
CA LYS A 233 12.88 33.53 -25.25
C LYS A 233 12.47 33.39 -26.72
N ASP A 234 12.25 32.16 -27.20
CA ASP A 234 11.81 31.93 -28.58
C ASP A 234 10.38 32.43 -28.81
N ARG A 235 9.49 32.32 -27.81
CA ARG A 235 8.14 32.93 -27.85
C ARG A 235 8.19 34.45 -27.84
N SER A 236 9.01 35.05 -26.97
CA SER A 236 9.17 36.51 -26.91
C SER A 236 9.76 37.09 -28.20
N SER A 237 10.68 36.37 -28.84
CA SER A 237 11.27 36.76 -30.13
C SER A 237 10.26 36.69 -31.28
N LYS A 238 9.38 35.69 -31.28
CA LYS A 238 8.29 35.58 -32.27
C LYS A 238 7.20 36.64 -32.07
N GLN A 239 6.91 37.01 -30.81
CA GLN A 239 5.92 38.05 -30.48
C GLN A 239 6.42 39.47 -30.83
N ARG A 240 7.74 39.70 -30.76
CA ARG A 240 8.36 40.96 -31.23
C ARG A 240 8.36 41.10 -32.75
N LEU A 241 8.42 40.00 -33.49
CA LEU A 241 8.34 40.00 -34.96
C LEU A 241 6.91 40.16 -35.48
N SER A 242 5.88 39.98 -34.64
CA SER A 242 4.47 40.16 -35.02
C SER A 242 3.87 41.52 -34.62
N MET A 243 4.66 42.42 -34.02
CA MET A 243 4.22 43.78 -33.64
C MET A 243 4.94 44.89 -34.43
N GLY A 244 5.71 44.54 -35.46
CA GLY A 244 6.49 45.50 -36.25
C GLY A 244 5.94 45.75 -37.64
N TYR A 245 4.65 46.06 -37.78
CA TYR A 245 4.06 46.75 -38.94
C TYR A 245 2.71 47.31 -38.49
N ASP A 246 2.73 48.53 -37.96
CA ASP A 246 1.71 49.56 -38.20
C ASP A 246 2.33 50.90 -37.71
N ASP A 247 2.37 51.85 -38.65
CA ASP A 247 2.96 53.21 -38.69
C ASP A 247 4.49 53.38 -38.81
#